data_AF-A0AAU3BLV8-F1
#
_entry.id   AF-A0AAU3BLV8-F1
#
_cell.length_a   1.000
_cell.length_b   1.000
_cell.length_c   1.000
_cell.angle_alpha   90.00
_cell.angle_beta   90.00
_cell.angle_gamma   90.00
#
_symmetry.space_group_name_H-M   'P 1'
#
loop_
_entity.id
_entity.type
_entity.pdbx_description
1 polymer ?
#
loop_
_entity_poly.entity_id
_entity_poly.type
_entity_poly.pdbx_seq_one_letter_code
_entity_poly.pdbx_strand_id
1 'polypeptide(L)'
;MNTVLRVRVALSLDEDDVSGGAQVVGNIYPVGGAGAAHRNVLFPCGASARPATYAVEPGRYLVTATLPSGVVLTKDAEAREGTYTCVTLRTARSPYASHSWQYLMGNIESYRDYHDGEAIPVPRSQGSRSGVWEWDSVVEPGHAAWVGDPKPSTWQFATMLDAAEKPSRRPVVFEIAHSAPHSVPSLDLGDAAARLYRFGPDGPVDERGEPTIEGATGPRQFLVVSLAGSEYVVTLPAPWETAQIEVLVNERQSPTGSAVSVTVRDSRVGPALGYMVRGAFDAAATLVHDAETMLYDELTNPLAAMAGAYVLIGSELTDRPHRWDPWLSRLRHDFPWMSDGSLLWAMRHLRRAHTETERQAARDALVEAFDRGVPVFTLGLSRLIHGLSEFPDDPECAARLDQARRLSWRVDTREPFVVVSLHGRSR
;
A
#
# COMPACT_ATOMS: atom_id res chain seq x y z
N MET A 1 -15.02 41.02 7.16
CA MET A 1 -15.38 40.18 5.99
C MET A 1 -14.60 38.87 6.08
N ASN A 2 -15.12 37.72 5.61
CA ASN A 2 -14.38 36.45 5.76
C ASN A 2 -13.21 36.37 4.78
N THR A 3 -12.00 36.17 5.30
CA THR A 3 -10.79 35.90 4.52
C THR A 3 -10.61 34.39 4.35
N VAL A 4 -10.30 33.95 3.14
CA VAL A 4 -10.38 32.53 2.80
C VAL A 4 -9.23 32.09 1.91
N LEU A 5 -8.59 30.97 2.25
CA LEU A 5 -7.66 30.25 1.38
C LEU A 5 -8.38 29.14 0.64
N ARG A 6 -8.15 29.04 -0.67
CA ARG A 6 -8.60 27.94 -1.53
C ARG A 6 -7.41 27.09 -1.92
N VAL A 7 -7.26 25.91 -1.34
CA VAL A 7 -6.06 25.08 -1.44
C VAL A 7 -6.33 23.83 -2.28
N ARG A 8 -5.40 23.50 -3.18
CA ARG A 8 -5.35 22.22 -3.91
C ARG A 8 -3.92 21.80 -4.21
N VAL A 9 -3.75 20.51 -4.50
CA VAL A 9 -2.54 19.95 -5.10
C VAL A 9 -2.77 19.70 -6.59
N ALA A 10 -1.94 20.31 -7.43
CA ALA A 10 -1.94 20.08 -8.86
C ALA A 10 -1.08 18.85 -9.19
N LEU A 11 -1.77 17.79 -9.60
CA LEU A 11 -1.23 16.58 -10.18
C LEU A 11 -2.17 16.17 -11.31
N SER A 12 -1.63 15.85 -12.48
CA SER A 12 -2.43 15.31 -13.59
C SER A 12 -2.76 13.86 -13.27
N LEU A 13 -3.96 13.60 -12.75
CA LEU A 13 -4.55 12.27 -12.66
C LEU A 13 -5.47 12.18 -13.88
N ASP A 14 -4.98 11.62 -14.97
CA ASP A 14 -5.59 11.77 -16.31
C ASP A 14 -6.72 10.77 -16.61
N GLU A 15 -7.20 10.01 -15.61
CA GLU A 15 -8.12 8.88 -15.81
C GLU A 15 -9.45 9.02 -15.04
N ASP A 16 -10.51 8.50 -15.66
CA ASP A 16 -11.91 8.71 -15.24
C ASP A 16 -12.29 7.99 -13.95
N ASP A 17 -11.62 6.88 -13.65
CA ASP A 17 -11.87 6.04 -12.47
C ASP A 17 -11.55 6.77 -11.15
N VAL A 18 -10.69 7.81 -11.21
CA VAL A 18 -10.43 8.73 -10.11
C VAL A 18 -10.77 10.17 -10.51
N SER A 19 -11.87 10.37 -11.24
CA SER A 19 -12.34 11.68 -11.73
C SER A 19 -12.56 12.73 -10.61
N GLY A 20 -12.86 12.28 -9.38
CA GLY A 20 -12.93 13.14 -8.19
C GLY A 20 -11.56 13.65 -7.68
N GLY A 21 -10.46 13.10 -8.20
CA GLY A 21 -9.11 13.27 -7.71
C GLY A 21 -8.81 12.41 -6.47
N ALA A 22 -7.58 12.50 -5.98
CA ALA A 22 -7.17 11.95 -4.69
C ALA A 22 -7.30 13.00 -3.58
N GLN A 23 -7.16 12.57 -2.34
CA GLN A 23 -6.95 13.47 -1.20
C GLN A 23 -5.56 13.25 -0.60
N VAL A 24 -4.94 14.34 -0.15
CA VAL A 24 -3.66 14.31 0.59
C VAL A 24 -3.76 15.17 1.83
N VAL A 25 -2.92 14.89 2.82
CA VAL A 25 -2.89 15.62 4.08
C VAL A 25 -1.95 16.81 3.99
N GLY A 26 -2.41 17.95 4.49
CA GLY A 26 -1.65 19.18 4.54
C GLY A 26 -1.91 20.02 5.79
N ASN A 27 -1.16 21.10 5.87
CA ASN A 27 -1.20 22.05 6.98
C ASN A 27 -1.15 23.48 6.45
N ILE A 28 -1.73 24.40 7.22
CA ILE A 28 -1.74 25.84 6.97
C ILE A 28 -1.27 26.52 8.25
N TYR A 29 -0.10 27.13 8.21
CA TYR A 29 0.51 27.80 9.37
C TYR A 29 0.58 29.31 9.16
N PRO A 30 0.15 30.15 10.12
CA PRO A 30 0.38 31.58 10.07
C PRO A 30 1.87 31.89 10.22
N VAL A 31 2.39 32.80 9.40
CA VAL A 31 3.76 33.31 9.50
C VAL A 31 3.76 34.53 10.42
N GLY A 32 4.50 34.45 11.53
CA GLY A 32 4.55 35.53 12.54
C GLY A 32 3.59 35.34 13.73
N GLY A 33 2.92 34.18 13.83
CA GLY A 33 2.18 33.77 15.03
C GLY A 33 0.80 34.40 15.25
N ALA A 34 0.38 35.33 14.38
CA ALA A 34 -0.97 35.86 14.38
C ALA A 34 -1.90 34.98 13.50
N GLY A 35 -2.95 34.43 14.09
CA GLY A 35 -4.00 33.65 13.40
C GLY A 35 -4.06 32.16 13.77
N ALA A 36 -5.16 31.51 13.39
CA ALA A 36 -5.35 30.07 13.60
C ALA A 36 -4.59 29.23 12.57
N ALA A 37 -3.94 28.16 13.03
CA ALA A 37 -3.36 27.14 12.16
C ALA A 37 -4.40 26.06 11.84
N HIS A 38 -4.40 25.55 10.61
CA HIS A 38 -5.15 24.36 10.22
C HIS A 38 -4.17 23.20 10.09
N ARG A 39 -4.27 22.18 10.95
CA ARG A 39 -3.37 21.03 10.95
C ARG A 39 -4.10 19.78 10.51
N ASN A 40 -3.40 18.90 9.79
CA ASN A 40 -3.94 17.63 9.31
C ASN A 40 -5.28 17.84 8.59
N VAL A 41 -5.29 18.71 7.59
CA VAL A 41 -6.48 18.98 6.76
C VAL A 41 -6.31 18.36 5.38
N LEU A 42 -7.43 18.04 4.74
CA LEU A 42 -7.43 17.35 3.45
C LEU A 42 -7.37 18.32 2.28
N PHE A 43 -6.30 18.24 1.50
CA PHE A 43 -6.20 18.94 0.23
C PHE A 43 -6.59 18.01 -0.92
N PRO A 44 -7.50 18.45 -1.79
CA PRO A 44 -7.87 17.69 -2.97
C PRO A 44 -6.73 17.77 -3.99
N CYS A 45 -6.42 16.64 -4.60
CA CYS A 45 -5.29 16.41 -5.49
C CYS A 45 -5.80 15.96 -6.86
N GLY A 46 -5.48 16.72 -7.91
CA GLY A 46 -5.96 16.44 -9.26
C GLY A 46 -6.05 17.70 -10.12
N ALA A 47 -6.01 17.56 -11.44
CA ALA A 47 -6.13 18.68 -12.37
C ALA A 47 -7.51 19.35 -12.28
N SER A 48 -8.56 18.53 -12.20
CA SER A 48 -9.97 18.92 -12.13
C SER A 48 -10.52 19.02 -10.70
N ALA A 49 -9.69 18.71 -9.69
CA ALA A 49 -10.10 18.68 -8.30
C ALA A 49 -10.51 20.09 -7.80
N ARG A 50 -11.72 20.19 -7.22
CA ARG A 50 -12.24 21.45 -6.66
C ARG A 50 -11.42 21.82 -5.41
N PRO A 51 -10.81 23.03 -5.32
CA PRO A 51 -10.03 23.42 -4.14
C PRO A 51 -10.83 23.36 -2.84
N ALA A 52 -10.21 22.85 -1.78
CA ALA A 52 -10.73 22.92 -0.42
C ALA A 52 -10.62 24.36 0.11
N THR A 53 -11.56 24.73 0.98
CA THR A 53 -11.74 26.13 1.41
C THR A 53 -11.52 26.23 2.92
N TYR A 54 -10.64 27.15 3.35
CA TYR A 54 -10.28 27.34 4.75
C TYR A 54 -10.42 28.80 5.13
N ALA A 55 -11.22 29.08 6.17
CA ALA A 55 -11.32 30.41 6.75
C ALA A 55 -10.03 30.72 7.55
N VAL A 56 -9.46 31.88 7.32
CA VAL A 56 -8.24 32.35 7.99
C VAL A 56 -8.37 33.85 8.32
N GLU A 57 -7.45 34.38 9.11
CA GLU A 57 -7.33 35.82 9.32
C GLU A 57 -6.52 36.44 8.15
N PRO A 58 -6.63 37.76 7.89
CA PRO A 58 -5.71 38.43 6.99
C PRO A 58 -4.25 38.28 7.48
N GLY A 59 -3.34 37.89 6.59
CA GLY A 59 -1.93 37.67 6.98
C GLY A 59 -1.16 36.78 6.01
N ARG A 60 0.09 36.49 6.35
CA ARG A 60 0.96 35.56 5.60
C ARG A 60 0.83 34.15 6.17
N TYR A 61 0.79 33.16 5.28
CA TYR A 61 0.64 31.75 5.62
C TYR A 61 1.65 30.89 4.86
N LEU A 62 2.14 29.85 5.52
CA LEU A 62 2.88 28.75 4.92
C LEU A 62 1.93 27.57 4.76
N VAL A 63 1.66 27.17 3.51
CA VAL A 63 0.82 26.02 3.19
C VAL A 63 1.70 24.85 2.80
N THR A 64 1.56 23.72 3.50
CA THR A 64 2.35 22.50 3.25
C THR A 64 1.45 21.31 2.97
N ALA A 65 1.87 20.40 2.11
CA ALA A 65 1.22 19.11 1.90
C ALA A 65 2.26 18.00 1.83
N THR A 66 2.02 16.90 2.52
CA THR A 66 2.87 15.71 2.43
C THR A 66 2.15 14.71 1.55
N LEU A 67 2.74 14.27 0.45
CA LEU A 67 2.15 13.23 -0.41
C LEU A 67 2.31 11.84 0.22
N PRO A 68 1.53 10.82 -0.20
CA PRO A 68 1.75 9.43 0.21
C PRO A 68 3.18 8.93 -0.11
N SER A 69 3.78 9.44 -1.19
CA SER A 69 5.20 9.26 -1.52
C SER A 69 6.20 9.88 -0.53
N GLY A 70 5.72 10.58 0.51
CA GLY A 70 6.56 11.30 1.48
C GLY A 70 7.12 12.63 0.97
N VAL A 71 6.89 12.98 -0.30
CA VAL A 71 7.28 14.28 -0.85
C VAL A 71 6.51 15.39 -0.15
N VAL A 72 7.22 16.41 0.33
CA VAL A 72 6.62 17.59 0.97
C VAL A 72 6.59 18.74 -0.02
N LEU A 73 5.39 19.25 -0.28
CA LEU A 73 5.13 20.44 -1.08
C LEU A 73 4.90 21.63 -0.14
N THR A 74 5.46 22.79 -0.48
CA THR A 74 5.35 24.00 0.35
C THR A 74 5.09 25.22 -0.52
N LYS A 75 4.24 26.14 -0.05
CA LYS A 75 3.97 27.41 -0.73
C LYS A 75 3.56 28.51 0.26
N ASP A 76 4.16 29.69 0.10
CA ASP A 76 3.71 30.90 0.78
C ASP A 76 2.43 31.46 0.16
N ALA A 77 1.54 31.97 1.01
CA ALA A 77 0.31 32.64 0.62
C ALA A 77 0.09 33.92 1.46
N GLU A 78 -0.49 34.94 0.87
CA GLU A 78 -0.93 36.15 1.56
C GLU A 78 -2.45 36.22 1.47
N ALA A 79 -3.12 36.06 2.61
CA ALA A 79 -4.56 36.13 2.73
C ALA A 79 -4.97 37.58 2.97
N ARG A 80 -5.81 38.16 2.10
CA ARG A 80 -6.25 39.57 2.19
C ARG A 80 -7.70 39.66 2.61
N GLU A 81 -8.02 40.66 3.42
CA GLU A 81 -9.37 40.84 3.96
C GLU A 81 -10.46 40.86 2.88
N GLY A 82 -11.50 40.04 3.08
CA GLY A 82 -12.65 39.97 2.18
C GLY A 82 -12.37 39.36 0.81
N THR A 83 -11.22 38.71 0.62
CA THR A 83 -10.85 38.06 -0.65
C THR A 83 -10.62 36.57 -0.51
N TYR A 84 -10.73 35.87 -1.65
CA TYR A 84 -10.30 34.48 -1.78
C TYR A 84 -8.88 34.44 -2.35
N THR A 85 -7.96 33.76 -1.66
CA THR A 85 -6.59 33.53 -2.16
C THR A 85 -6.43 32.09 -2.59
N CYS A 86 -6.14 31.87 -3.88
CA CYS A 86 -5.93 30.54 -4.43
C CYS A 86 -4.49 30.07 -4.20
N VAL A 87 -4.35 28.95 -3.50
CA VAL A 87 -3.07 28.27 -3.27
C VAL A 87 -3.07 26.95 -4.03
N THR A 88 -2.20 26.85 -5.03
CA THR A 88 -1.95 25.60 -5.76
C THR A 88 -0.53 25.15 -5.48
N LEU A 89 -0.42 24.01 -4.80
CA LEU A 89 0.81 23.27 -4.60
C LEU A 89 1.07 22.45 -5.86
N ARG A 90 2.24 22.60 -6.49
CA ARG A 90 2.56 21.91 -7.75
C ARG A 90 3.52 20.77 -7.48
N THR A 91 3.18 19.59 -7.99
CA THR A 91 4.07 18.43 -8.01
C THR A 91 5.04 18.52 -9.19
N ALA A 92 6.11 17.72 -9.16
CA ALA A 92 6.83 17.42 -10.39
C ALA A 92 5.94 16.53 -11.28
N ARG A 93 6.23 16.49 -12.58
CA ARG A 93 5.45 15.66 -13.51
C ARG A 93 5.78 14.20 -13.29
N SER A 94 4.78 13.33 -13.42
CA SER A 94 5.00 11.89 -13.63
C SER A 94 5.70 11.67 -14.98
N PRO A 95 6.55 10.64 -15.13
CA PRO A 95 7.19 10.30 -16.42
C PRO A 95 6.14 10.05 -17.52
N TYR A 96 5.04 9.42 -17.14
CA TYR A 96 3.92 9.11 -18.01
C TYR A 96 2.61 9.55 -17.35
N ALA A 97 1.66 10.03 -18.17
CA ALA A 97 0.32 10.42 -17.71
C ALA A 97 -0.38 9.27 -16.95
N SER A 98 -0.33 8.07 -17.53
CA SER A 98 -0.87 6.83 -16.96
C SER A 98 -0.26 6.41 -15.62
N HIS A 99 0.94 6.90 -15.29
CA HIS A 99 1.67 6.53 -14.07
C HIS A 99 1.50 7.57 -12.95
N SER A 100 0.66 8.58 -13.13
CA SER A 100 0.47 9.65 -12.15
C SER A 100 0.04 9.13 -10.78
N TRP A 101 -0.74 8.05 -10.73
CA TRP A 101 -1.14 7.40 -9.49
C TRP A 101 0.07 6.74 -8.80
N GLN A 102 0.86 5.97 -9.55
CA GLN A 102 2.11 5.39 -9.06
C GLN A 102 3.08 6.46 -8.56
N TYR A 103 3.18 7.59 -9.26
CA TYR A 103 4.00 8.73 -8.86
C TYR A 103 3.51 9.36 -7.55
N LEU A 104 2.18 9.52 -7.39
CA LEU A 104 1.57 10.00 -6.15
C LEU A 104 1.93 9.10 -4.96
N MET A 105 1.94 7.77 -5.18
CA MET A 105 2.31 6.77 -4.17
C MET A 105 3.81 6.66 -3.95
N GLY A 106 4.63 7.17 -4.88
CA GLY A 106 6.09 7.17 -4.79
C GLY A 106 6.76 5.91 -5.33
N ASN A 107 6.06 5.16 -6.18
CA ASN A 107 6.53 3.91 -6.77
C ASN A 107 7.33 4.14 -8.06
N ILE A 108 7.25 5.34 -8.62
CA ILE A 108 8.01 5.80 -9.78
C ILE A 108 8.48 7.23 -9.55
N GLU A 109 9.66 7.57 -10.07
CA GLU A 109 10.24 8.89 -9.92
C GLU A 109 9.52 9.96 -10.73
N SER A 110 9.96 11.21 -10.57
CA SER A 110 9.49 12.29 -11.43
C SER A 110 10.00 12.13 -12.86
N TYR A 111 9.33 12.75 -13.82
CA TYR A 111 9.71 12.79 -15.24
C TYR A 111 11.20 13.13 -15.43
N ARG A 112 11.69 14.14 -14.70
CA ARG A 112 13.07 14.58 -14.83
C ARG A 112 14.03 13.48 -14.38
N ASP A 113 13.82 12.95 -13.17
CA ASP A 113 14.72 11.94 -12.60
C ASP A 113 14.65 10.62 -13.37
N TYR A 114 13.47 10.29 -13.92
CA TYR A 114 13.26 9.10 -14.74
C TYR A 114 13.99 9.21 -16.09
N HIS A 115 13.88 10.34 -16.81
CA HIS A 115 14.49 10.48 -18.14
C HIS A 115 15.93 11.01 -18.15
N ASP A 116 16.46 11.41 -17.00
CA ASP A 116 17.85 11.85 -16.87
C ASP A 116 18.78 10.65 -16.61
N GLY A 117 19.49 10.21 -17.65
CA GLY A 117 20.40 9.06 -17.58
C GLY A 117 21.59 9.25 -16.65
N GLU A 118 21.95 10.50 -16.31
CA GLU A 118 23.00 10.80 -15.33
C GLU A 118 22.47 10.82 -13.89
N ALA A 119 21.15 10.94 -13.72
CA ALA A 119 20.52 11.14 -12.41
C ALA A 119 20.17 9.85 -11.67
N ILE A 120 20.29 8.65 -12.29
CA ILE A 120 20.03 7.38 -11.59
C ILE A 120 21.17 7.18 -10.58
N PRO A 121 20.94 7.46 -9.29
CA PRO A 121 21.96 7.26 -8.28
C PRO A 121 22.22 5.75 -8.21
N VAL A 122 23.47 5.35 -8.44
CA VAL A 122 23.87 3.97 -8.17
C VAL A 122 23.52 3.67 -6.71
N PRO A 123 22.64 2.70 -6.42
CA PRO A 123 22.25 2.40 -5.05
C PRO A 123 23.49 2.08 -4.22
N ARG A 124 23.65 2.76 -3.08
CA ARG A 124 24.85 2.62 -2.24
C ARG A 124 24.93 1.26 -1.51
N SER A 125 23.89 0.43 -1.62
CA SER A 125 23.76 -0.85 -0.91
C SER A 125 23.54 -1.99 -1.89
N GLN A 126 24.36 -3.06 -1.78
CA GLN A 126 24.17 -4.29 -2.54
C GLN A 126 22.96 -5.11 -2.07
N GLY A 127 22.44 -4.85 -0.85
CA GLY A 127 21.23 -5.49 -0.32
C GLY A 127 19.92 -4.94 -0.90
N SER A 128 19.98 -3.77 -1.57
CA SER A 128 18.87 -3.19 -2.34
C SER A 128 18.81 -3.73 -3.77
N ARG A 129 19.65 -4.72 -4.12
CA ARG A 129 19.65 -5.34 -5.44
C ARG A 129 18.52 -6.35 -5.54
N SER A 130 17.68 -6.22 -6.55
CA SER A 130 17.19 -7.39 -7.28
C SER A 130 17.56 -7.39 -8.78
N GLY A 131 18.48 -6.53 -9.21
CA GLY A 131 19.11 -6.67 -10.52
C GLY A 131 20.20 -5.63 -10.73
N VAL A 132 21.45 -6.07 -10.94
CA VAL A 132 22.46 -5.18 -11.55
C VAL A 132 22.13 -5.10 -13.02
N TRP A 133 21.72 -3.93 -13.47
CA TRP A 133 21.53 -3.64 -14.89
C TRP A 133 22.89 -3.45 -15.55
N GLU A 134 23.34 -4.45 -16.30
CA GLU A 134 24.21 -4.20 -17.45
C GLU A 134 23.33 -3.71 -18.59
N TRP A 135 23.56 -2.47 -19.03
CA TRP A 135 22.78 -1.78 -20.07
C TRP A 135 22.75 -2.51 -21.43
N ASP A 136 23.59 -3.53 -21.62
CA ASP A 136 23.72 -4.30 -22.86
C ASP A 136 23.01 -5.66 -22.86
N SER A 137 22.31 -6.04 -21.77
CA SER A 137 21.61 -7.33 -21.71
C SER A 137 20.13 -7.19 -22.06
N VAL A 138 19.76 -7.71 -23.23
CA VAL A 138 18.36 -7.91 -23.64
C VAL A 138 17.77 -9.01 -22.76
N VAL A 139 17.25 -8.62 -21.60
CA VAL A 139 16.40 -9.50 -20.78
C VAL A 139 15.06 -9.60 -21.49
N GLU A 140 14.56 -10.83 -21.68
CA GLU A 140 13.19 -11.03 -22.17
C GLU A 140 12.20 -10.31 -21.24
N PRO A 141 11.25 -9.55 -21.81
CA PRO A 141 10.42 -8.60 -21.08
C PRO A 141 9.66 -9.24 -19.91
N GLY A 142 9.46 -8.46 -18.84
CA GLY A 142 8.83 -8.94 -17.61
C GLY A 142 7.41 -9.48 -17.82
N HIS A 143 7.27 -10.81 -17.77
CA HIS A 143 6.00 -11.52 -17.92
C HIS A 143 5.25 -11.58 -16.59
N ALA A 144 3.93 -11.37 -16.63
CA ALA A 144 3.06 -11.52 -15.48
C ALA A 144 1.98 -12.57 -15.71
N ALA A 145 1.70 -13.38 -14.69
CA ALA A 145 0.65 -14.39 -14.71
C ALA A 145 -0.25 -14.27 -13.49
N TRP A 146 -1.55 -14.09 -13.73
CA TRP A 146 -2.57 -13.98 -12.70
C TRP A 146 -3.04 -15.36 -12.24
N VAL A 147 -3.21 -15.45 -10.93
CA VAL A 147 -3.77 -16.62 -10.24
C VAL A 147 -4.98 -16.14 -9.45
N GLY A 148 -6.14 -16.26 -10.09
CA GLY A 148 -7.44 -15.95 -9.48
C GLY A 148 -7.85 -16.94 -8.41
N ASP A 149 -7.54 -18.23 -8.60
CA ASP A 149 -7.89 -19.32 -7.69
C ASP A 149 -6.63 -20.10 -7.25
N PRO A 150 -5.96 -19.65 -6.18
CA PRO A 150 -4.79 -20.31 -5.62
C PRO A 150 -5.13 -21.49 -4.70
N LYS A 151 -4.22 -22.46 -4.58
CA LYS A 151 -4.36 -23.57 -3.62
C LYS A 151 -4.43 -23.02 -2.19
N PRO A 152 -5.26 -23.58 -1.29
CA PRO A 152 -5.41 -23.08 0.09
C PRO A 152 -4.10 -23.02 0.90
N SER A 153 -3.13 -23.89 0.62
CA SER A 153 -1.83 -23.91 1.30
C SER A 153 -0.82 -22.89 0.75
N THR A 154 -1.12 -22.22 -0.37
CA THR A 154 -0.19 -21.34 -1.09
C THR A 154 0.35 -20.23 -0.21
N TRP A 155 -0.52 -19.59 0.57
CA TRP A 155 -0.14 -18.46 1.43
C TRP A 155 0.28 -18.87 2.83
N GLN A 156 0.58 -20.15 3.06
CA GLN A 156 1.19 -20.58 4.32
C GLN A 156 2.66 -20.20 4.36
N PHE A 157 3.18 -19.87 5.54
CA PHE A 157 4.59 -19.48 5.72
C PHE A 157 5.54 -20.53 5.17
N ALA A 158 5.30 -21.82 5.49
CA ALA A 158 6.12 -22.92 5.01
C ALA A 158 6.15 -23.01 3.47
N THR A 159 5.01 -22.85 2.80
CA THR A 159 4.92 -22.91 1.33
C THR A 159 5.64 -21.73 0.68
N MET A 160 5.43 -20.51 1.19
CA MET A 160 6.09 -19.31 0.68
C MET A 160 7.61 -19.33 0.92
N LEU A 161 8.06 -19.83 2.07
CA LEU A 161 9.49 -20.05 2.34
C LEU A 161 10.09 -21.11 1.42
N ASP A 162 9.39 -22.22 1.20
CA ASP A 162 9.86 -23.27 0.30
C ASP A 162 10.06 -22.74 -1.12
N ALA A 163 9.07 -22.02 -1.65
CA ALA A 163 9.15 -21.35 -2.96
C ALA A 163 10.23 -20.27 -2.99
N ALA A 164 10.43 -19.54 -1.89
CA ALA A 164 11.42 -18.47 -1.81
C ALA A 164 12.85 -18.99 -1.63
N GLU A 165 13.06 -20.16 -1.04
CA GLU A 165 14.39 -20.69 -0.69
C GLU A 165 14.89 -21.77 -1.66
N LYS A 166 13.99 -22.55 -2.26
CA LYS A 166 14.36 -23.64 -3.16
C LYS A 166 14.05 -23.28 -4.61
N PRO A 167 15.03 -23.41 -5.53
CA PRO A 167 14.74 -23.23 -6.94
C PRO A 167 13.75 -24.31 -7.41
N SER A 168 12.62 -23.90 -7.97
CA SER A 168 11.68 -24.84 -8.57
C SER A 168 12.09 -25.23 -9.99
N ARG A 169 11.81 -26.48 -10.34
CA ARG A 169 11.91 -26.97 -11.73
C ARG A 169 10.74 -26.47 -12.59
N ARG A 170 9.59 -26.15 -11.98
CA ARG A 170 8.39 -25.65 -12.64
C ARG A 170 8.22 -24.16 -12.35
N PRO A 171 7.59 -23.39 -13.26
CA PRO A 171 7.24 -22.00 -12.96
C PRO A 171 6.34 -21.95 -11.72
N VAL A 172 6.65 -21.04 -10.79
CA VAL A 172 5.99 -20.95 -9.47
C VAL A 172 4.49 -20.75 -9.62
N VAL A 173 4.05 -20.08 -10.68
CA VAL A 173 2.63 -19.88 -10.99
C VAL A 173 1.83 -21.20 -10.99
N PHE A 174 2.39 -22.31 -11.46
CA PHE A 174 1.72 -23.63 -11.45
C PHE A 174 1.79 -24.34 -10.10
N GLU A 175 2.73 -23.95 -9.25
CA GLU A 175 2.83 -24.46 -7.89
C GLU A 175 1.78 -23.82 -6.98
N ILE A 176 1.46 -22.54 -7.21
CA ILE A 176 0.48 -21.80 -6.42
C ILE A 176 -0.96 -21.96 -6.94
N ALA A 177 -1.17 -22.09 -8.25
CA ALA A 177 -2.51 -22.07 -8.82
C ALA A 177 -3.26 -23.39 -8.63
N HIS A 178 -4.52 -23.32 -8.16
CA HIS A 178 -5.44 -24.46 -8.15
C HIS A 178 -6.09 -24.63 -9.52
N SER A 179 -6.55 -23.52 -10.10
CA SER A 179 -7.04 -23.44 -11.48
C SER A 179 -5.92 -23.03 -12.46
N ALA A 180 -6.18 -23.08 -13.77
CA ALA A 180 -5.19 -22.68 -14.77
C ALA A 180 -4.84 -21.19 -14.61
N PRO A 181 -3.55 -20.83 -14.49
CA PRO A 181 -3.15 -19.43 -14.41
C PRO A 181 -3.27 -18.75 -15.78
N HIS A 182 -3.43 -17.43 -15.77
CA HIS A 182 -3.62 -16.64 -16.99
C HIS A 182 -2.48 -15.66 -17.20
N SER A 183 -1.88 -15.66 -18.39
CA SER A 183 -0.92 -14.62 -18.76
C SER A 183 -1.63 -13.28 -18.86
N VAL A 184 -1.10 -12.25 -18.22
CA VAL A 184 -1.64 -10.89 -18.27
C VAL A 184 -0.70 -10.05 -19.12
N PRO A 185 -1.16 -9.47 -20.25
CA PRO A 185 -0.35 -8.52 -20.99
C PRO A 185 -0.21 -7.23 -20.16
N SER A 186 0.96 -6.58 -20.24
CA SER A 186 1.06 -5.22 -19.73
C SER A 186 0.21 -4.28 -20.58
N LEU A 187 -0.32 -3.25 -19.96
CA LEU A 187 -1.00 -2.17 -20.67
C LEU A 187 0.00 -1.42 -21.56
N ASP A 188 -0.44 -0.88 -22.70
CA ASP A 188 0.40 -0.04 -23.58
C ASP A 188 0.45 1.41 -23.05
N LEU A 189 0.70 1.48 -21.74
CA LEU A 189 0.75 2.69 -20.94
C LEU A 189 2.16 2.79 -20.40
N GLY A 190 2.96 3.72 -20.91
CA GLY A 190 4.36 3.94 -20.50
C GLY A 190 5.40 3.34 -21.45
N ASP A 191 6.52 2.88 -20.91
CA ASP A 191 7.55 2.18 -21.67
C ASP A 191 7.77 0.74 -21.16
N ALA A 192 8.63 0.00 -21.86
CA ALA A 192 8.98 -1.36 -21.48
C ALA A 192 9.64 -1.46 -20.09
N ALA A 193 10.20 -0.38 -19.56
CA ALA A 193 10.89 -0.39 -18.28
C ALA A 193 9.97 -0.07 -17.08
N ALA A 194 8.75 0.41 -17.33
CA ALA A 194 7.74 0.70 -16.31
C ALA A 194 6.37 0.16 -16.72
N ARG A 195 6.22 -1.17 -16.71
CA ARG A 195 4.98 -1.84 -17.13
C ARG A 195 3.88 -1.74 -16.08
N LEU A 196 2.68 -1.42 -16.51
CA LEU A 196 1.50 -1.34 -15.66
C LEU A 196 0.54 -2.50 -15.94
N TYR A 197 -0.02 -3.06 -14.88
CA TYR A 197 -1.07 -4.07 -14.93
C TYR A 197 -2.25 -3.59 -14.08
N ARG A 198 -3.48 -3.86 -14.52
CA ARG A 198 -4.70 -3.47 -13.79
C ARG A 198 -5.60 -4.65 -13.51
N PHE A 199 -6.26 -4.60 -12.37
CA PHE A 199 -7.23 -5.61 -11.93
C PHE A 199 -8.47 -4.92 -11.38
N GLY A 200 -9.64 -5.37 -11.81
CA GLY A 200 -10.94 -5.00 -11.22
C GLY A 200 -11.40 -6.05 -10.21
N PRO A 201 -12.67 -6.00 -9.79
CA PRO A 201 -13.24 -6.99 -8.88
C PRO A 201 -13.15 -8.44 -9.39
N ASP A 202 -13.27 -8.65 -10.70
CA ASP A 202 -13.34 -9.98 -11.30
C ASP A 202 -12.02 -10.48 -11.91
N GLY A 203 -10.93 -9.73 -11.75
CA GLY A 203 -9.60 -10.10 -12.28
C GLY A 203 -8.99 -9.04 -13.21
N PRO A 204 -8.12 -9.43 -14.16
CA PRO A 204 -7.37 -8.48 -14.99
C PRO A 204 -8.27 -7.68 -15.93
N VAL A 205 -8.00 -6.38 -16.03
CA VAL A 205 -8.74 -5.44 -16.90
C VAL A 205 -7.81 -4.76 -17.90
N ASP A 206 -8.38 -4.25 -18.99
CA ASP A 206 -7.66 -3.49 -20.02
C ASP A 206 -7.47 -2.01 -19.61
N GLU A 207 -6.97 -1.19 -20.54
CA GLU A 207 -6.72 0.25 -20.33
C GLU A 207 -7.99 1.04 -20.00
N ARG A 208 -9.16 0.54 -20.42
CA ARG A 208 -10.47 1.15 -20.17
C ARG A 208 -11.12 0.62 -18.91
N GLY A 209 -10.50 -0.35 -18.24
CA GLY A 209 -11.05 -1.02 -17.08
C GLY A 209 -12.03 -2.15 -17.42
N GLU A 210 -12.09 -2.57 -18.68
CA GLU A 210 -12.97 -3.67 -19.09
C GLU A 210 -12.31 -5.02 -18.75
N PRO A 211 -13.05 -6.00 -18.21
CA PRO A 211 -12.52 -7.34 -17.95
C PRO A 211 -11.92 -7.96 -19.21
N THR A 212 -10.67 -8.41 -19.12
CA THR A 212 -9.99 -9.11 -20.23
C THR A 212 -10.27 -10.61 -20.23
N ILE A 213 -10.70 -11.13 -19.09
CA ILE A 213 -11.01 -12.54 -18.88
C ILE A 213 -11.99 -12.69 -17.72
N GLU A 214 -12.88 -13.68 -17.82
CA GLU A 214 -13.68 -14.17 -16.70
C GLU A 214 -12.99 -15.41 -16.12
N GLY A 215 -12.73 -15.42 -14.82
CA GLY A 215 -12.02 -16.51 -14.15
C GLY A 215 -12.57 -16.83 -12.77
N ALA A 216 -12.27 -18.04 -12.28
CA ALA A 216 -12.58 -18.38 -10.90
C ALA A 216 -11.75 -17.51 -9.95
N THR A 217 -12.42 -16.79 -9.06
CA THR A 217 -11.78 -15.98 -8.03
C THR A 217 -11.92 -16.67 -6.68
N GLY A 218 -10.78 -17.06 -6.12
CA GLY A 218 -10.67 -17.46 -4.73
C GLY A 218 -10.68 -16.23 -3.79
N PRO A 219 -10.69 -16.47 -2.47
CA PRO A 219 -10.70 -15.39 -1.47
C PRO A 219 -9.40 -14.57 -1.47
N ARG A 220 -8.32 -15.09 -2.05
CA ARG A 220 -7.05 -14.42 -2.23
C ARG A 220 -6.59 -14.61 -3.65
N GLN A 221 -6.03 -13.57 -4.25
CA GLN A 221 -5.53 -13.59 -5.61
C GLN A 221 -4.05 -13.20 -5.63
N PHE A 222 -3.33 -13.68 -6.63
CA PHE A 222 -1.90 -13.38 -6.80
C PHE A 222 -1.57 -12.98 -8.22
N LEU A 223 -0.51 -12.18 -8.36
CA LEU A 223 0.21 -12.00 -9.61
C LEU A 223 1.62 -12.57 -9.43
N VAL A 224 2.04 -13.43 -10.35
CA VAL A 224 3.43 -13.88 -10.43
C VAL A 224 4.12 -13.06 -11.50
N VAL A 225 5.15 -12.32 -11.12
CA VAL A 225 5.92 -11.46 -12.03
C VAL A 225 7.31 -12.05 -12.21
N SER A 226 7.71 -12.30 -13.45
CA SER A 226 9.09 -12.62 -13.81
C SER A 226 9.81 -11.34 -14.24
N LEU A 227 10.95 -11.03 -13.64
CA LEU A 227 11.68 -9.78 -13.88
C LEU A 227 13.19 -10.01 -13.70
N ALA A 228 14.00 -9.75 -14.73
CA ALA A 228 15.46 -9.84 -14.67
C ALA A 228 16.00 -11.19 -14.12
N GLY A 229 15.29 -12.29 -14.40
CA GLY A 229 15.64 -13.62 -13.91
C GLY A 229 15.17 -13.94 -12.49
N SER A 230 14.56 -13.00 -11.79
CA SER A 230 13.84 -13.21 -10.51
C SER A 230 12.35 -13.42 -10.75
N GLU A 231 11.69 -14.13 -9.84
CA GLU A 231 10.23 -14.22 -9.78
C GLU A 231 9.73 -13.55 -8.49
N TYR A 232 8.54 -12.94 -8.57
CA TYR A 232 7.87 -12.31 -7.44
C TYR A 232 6.46 -12.85 -7.32
N VAL A 233 6.04 -13.17 -6.10
CA VAL A 233 4.65 -13.47 -5.77
C VAL A 233 4.03 -12.25 -5.11
N VAL A 234 3.11 -11.62 -5.83
CA VAL A 234 2.46 -10.38 -5.45
C VAL A 234 1.09 -10.72 -4.91
N THR A 235 0.82 -10.40 -3.64
CA THR A 235 -0.55 -10.51 -3.10
C THR A 235 -1.39 -9.39 -3.69
N LEU A 236 -2.45 -9.74 -4.43
CA LEU A 236 -3.38 -8.75 -4.97
C LEU A 236 -4.46 -8.43 -3.94
N PRO A 237 -4.72 -7.15 -3.65
CA PRO A 237 -5.84 -6.73 -2.83
C PRO A 237 -7.15 -6.75 -3.64
N ALA A 238 -7.53 -7.90 -4.18
CA ALA A 238 -8.71 -8.06 -5.02
C ALA A 238 -9.66 -9.16 -4.48
N PRO A 239 -10.98 -8.96 -4.55
CA PRO A 239 -11.66 -7.75 -5.03
C PRO A 239 -11.57 -6.58 -4.03
N TRP A 240 -11.62 -5.34 -4.54
CA TRP A 240 -11.72 -4.12 -3.75
C TRP A 240 -12.93 -3.29 -4.20
N GLU A 241 -14.12 -3.89 -4.07
CA GLU A 241 -15.37 -3.33 -4.60
C GLU A 241 -15.22 -2.88 -6.06
N THR A 242 -15.39 -1.58 -6.33
CA THR A 242 -15.32 -0.96 -7.66
C THR A 242 -13.97 -0.33 -7.95
N ALA A 243 -13.04 -0.30 -6.98
CA ALA A 243 -11.72 0.28 -7.17
C ALA A 243 -10.83 -0.65 -8.00
N GLN A 244 -10.06 -0.06 -8.89
CA GLN A 244 -9.04 -0.79 -9.64
C GLN A 244 -7.77 -0.96 -8.80
N ILE A 245 -7.12 -2.10 -8.97
CA ILE A 245 -5.79 -2.38 -8.43
C ILE A 245 -4.79 -2.18 -9.54
N GLU A 246 -3.73 -1.43 -9.27
CA GLU A 246 -2.59 -1.31 -10.16
C GLU A 246 -1.37 -2.04 -9.61
N VAL A 247 -0.70 -2.77 -10.48
CA VAL A 247 0.63 -3.32 -10.23
C VAL A 247 1.62 -2.69 -11.20
N LEU A 248 2.58 -1.96 -10.67
CA LEU A 248 3.71 -1.43 -11.44
C LEU A 248 4.87 -2.42 -11.36
N VAL A 249 5.39 -2.84 -12.51
CA VAL A 249 6.64 -3.59 -12.62
C VAL A 249 7.70 -2.65 -13.17
N ASN A 250 8.56 -2.16 -12.28
CA ASN A 250 9.59 -1.18 -12.58
C ASN A 250 10.95 -1.86 -12.71
N GLU A 251 11.36 -2.04 -13.97
CA GLU A 251 12.63 -2.64 -14.35
C GLU A 251 13.82 -1.77 -13.91
N ARG A 252 13.67 -0.45 -13.86
CA ARG A 252 14.78 0.49 -13.59
C ARG A 252 15.21 0.52 -12.12
N GLN A 253 14.43 -0.11 -11.23
CA GLN A 253 14.66 -0.16 -9.78
C GLN A 253 15.15 1.18 -9.22
N SER A 254 14.21 2.12 -9.11
CA SER A 254 14.45 3.39 -8.43
C SER A 254 15.17 3.18 -7.09
N PRO A 255 16.14 4.02 -6.70
CA PRO A 255 16.72 3.98 -5.35
C PRO A 255 15.66 4.06 -4.25
N THR A 256 14.49 4.62 -4.58
CA THR A 256 13.38 4.84 -3.66
C THR A 256 12.17 3.93 -3.92
N GLY A 257 12.10 3.25 -5.06
CA GLY A 257 10.93 2.47 -5.50
C GLY A 257 11.16 0.96 -5.49
N SER A 258 10.10 0.18 -5.49
CA SER A 258 10.15 -1.28 -5.52
C SER A 258 10.20 -1.79 -6.94
N ALA A 259 10.80 -2.96 -7.16
CA ALA A 259 10.79 -3.59 -8.47
C ALA A 259 9.37 -3.96 -8.91
N VAL A 260 8.52 -4.28 -7.93
CA VAL A 260 7.08 -4.48 -8.11
C VAL A 260 6.36 -3.70 -7.02
N SER A 261 5.41 -2.84 -7.40
CA SER A 261 4.60 -2.08 -6.48
C SER A 261 3.11 -2.29 -6.71
N VAL A 262 2.32 -2.24 -5.62
CA VAL A 262 0.87 -2.51 -5.67
C VAL A 262 0.10 -1.36 -5.03
N THR A 263 -0.88 -0.83 -5.75
CA THR A 263 -1.71 0.28 -5.27
C THR A 263 -3.17 0.06 -5.56
N VAL A 264 -4.03 0.52 -4.64
CA VAL A 264 -5.49 0.60 -4.86
C VAL A 264 -5.81 2.00 -5.39
N ARG A 265 -6.56 2.09 -6.50
CA ARG A 265 -7.04 3.35 -7.08
C ARG A 265 -8.32 3.82 -6.40
N ASP A 266 -8.19 4.07 -5.11
CA ASP A 266 -9.25 4.64 -4.28
C ASP A 266 -8.83 6.05 -3.84
N SER A 267 -9.71 7.04 -4.04
CA SER A 267 -9.45 8.46 -3.76
C SER A 267 -9.01 8.77 -2.31
N ARG A 268 -9.37 7.92 -1.35
CA ARG A 268 -9.07 8.07 0.08
C ARG A 268 -8.21 6.93 0.60
N VAL A 269 -8.64 5.69 0.38
CA VAL A 269 -7.98 4.52 0.99
C VAL A 269 -6.64 4.24 0.33
N GLY A 270 -6.52 4.44 -0.99
CA GLY A 270 -5.24 4.31 -1.70
C GLY A 270 -4.14 5.21 -1.10
N PRO A 271 -4.34 6.54 -1.03
CA PRO A 271 -3.43 7.44 -0.34
C PRO A 271 -3.19 7.09 1.14
N ALA A 272 -4.22 6.64 1.86
CA ALA A 272 -4.09 6.23 3.26
C ALA A 272 -3.14 5.04 3.44
N LEU A 273 -3.19 4.05 2.53
CA LEU A 273 -2.26 2.92 2.49
C LEU A 273 -0.81 3.39 2.28
N GLY A 274 -0.60 4.37 1.39
CA GLY A 274 0.73 4.96 1.18
C GLY A 274 1.30 5.66 2.43
N TYR A 275 0.47 6.40 3.17
CA TYR A 275 0.89 6.95 4.47
C TYR A 275 1.13 5.86 5.52
N MET A 276 0.28 4.83 5.56
CA MET A 276 0.36 3.72 6.51
C MET A 276 1.70 2.99 6.41
N VAL A 277 2.17 2.68 5.21
CA VAL A 277 3.47 2.05 4.97
C VAL A 277 4.63 2.87 5.53
N ARG A 278 4.52 4.20 5.49
CA ARG A 278 5.52 5.11 6.05
C ARG A 278 5.38 5.35 7.55
N GLY A 279 4.42 4.68 8.20
CA GLY A 279 4.10 4.88 9.61
C GLY A 279 3.42 6.22 9.91
N ALA A 280 2.96 6.96 8.90
CA ALA A 280 2.25 8.23 9.06
C ALA A 280 0.77 8.00 9.38
N PHE A 281 0.49 7.27 10.46
CA PHE A 281 -0.87 6.85 10.83
C PHE A 281 -1.82 8.01 11.09
N ASP A 282 -1.35 9.14 11.63
CA ASP A 282 -2.18 10.34 11.81
C ASP A 282 -2.67 10.91 10.47
N ALA A 283 -1.81 10.89 9.44
CA ALA A 283 -2.18 11.32 8.10
C ALA A 283 -3.15 10.33 7.44
N ALA A 284 -2.89 9.03 7.60
CA ALA A 284 -3.82 8.00 7.15
C ALA A 284 -5.20 8.17 7.82
N ALA A 285 -5.24 8.32 9.15
CA ALA A 285 -6.46 8.52 9.94
C ALA A 285 -7.24 9.77 9.52
N THR A 286 -6.53 10.82 9.09
CA THR A 286 -7.16 12.04 8.56
C THR A 286 -7.92 11.77 7.25
N LEU A 287 -7.38 10.94 6.37
CA LEU A 287 -8.02 10.59 5.09
C LEU A 287 -9.21 9.67 5.28
N VAL A 288 -9.06 8.67 6.14
CA VAL A 288 -10.14 7.79 6.53
C VAL A 288 -10.85 8.42 7.73
N HIS A 289 -11.39 9.63 7.53
CA HIS A 289 -12.02 10.45 8.58
C HIS A 289 -13.04 9.68 9.44
N ASP A 290 -13.63 8.63 8.85
CA ASP A 290 -14.30 7.56 9.56
C ASP A 290 -13.71 6.18 9.21
N ALA A 291 -12.48 5.90 9.63
CA ALA A 291 -11.90 4.56 9.58
C ALA A 291 -12.80 3.55 10.29
N GLU A 292 -13.56 4.05 11.27
CA GLU A 292 -14.63 3.29 11.89
C GLU A 292 -15.81 3.04 10.96
N THR A 293 -16.24 3.98 10.12
CA THR A 293 -17.26 3.73 9.09
C THR A 293 -16.76 2.66 8.11
N MET A 294 -15.47 2.61 7.78
CA MET A 294 -14.93 1.48 7.01
C MET A 294 -15.03 0.13 7.74
N LEU A 295 -15.06 0.13 9.08
CA LEU A 295 -15.36 -1.07 9.87
C LEU A 295 -16.87 -1.35 9.96
N TYR A 296 -17.70 -0.32 10.04
CA TYR A 296 -19.14 -0.42 10.29
C TYR A 296 -19.95 -0.70 9.02
N ASP A 297 -19.63 -0.03 7.91
CA ASP A 297 -20.48 0.01 6.72
C ASP A 297 -20.35 -1.26 5.88
N GLU A 298 -19.21 -1.98 5.86
CA GLU A 298 -18.97 -2.96 4.79
C GLU A 298 -18.21 -4.25 5.19
N LEU A 299 -18.95 -5.30 5.58
CA LEU A 299 -18.49 -6.71 5.42
C LEU A 299 -18.31 -7.09 3.94
N THR A 300 -18.70 -6.22 3.01
CA THR A 300 -18.54 -6.34 1.55
C THR A 300 -17.09 -6.18 1.10
N ASN A 301 -16.25 -5.44 1.85
CA ASN A 301 -14.84 -5.28 1.55
C ASN A 301 -13.94 -5.56 2.77
N PRO A 302 -13.60 -6.84 3.02
CA PRO A 302 -12.73 -7.21 4.14
C PRO A 302 -11.35 -6.53 4.08
N LEU A 303 -10.82 -6.28 2.88
CA LEU A 303 -9.49 -5.70 2.74
C LEU A 303 -9.48 -4.22 3.16
N ALA A 304 -10.47 -3.44 2.75
CA ALA A 304 -10.63 -2.06 3.19
C ALA A 304 -10.86 -1.98 4.71
N ALA A 305 -11.73 -2.84 5.25
CA ALA A 305 -11.99 -2.89 6.69
C ALA A 305 -10.71 -3.19 7.50
N MET A 306 -9.87 -4.11 7.03
CA MET A 306 -8.58 -4.42 7.67
C MET A 306 -7.59 -3.25 7.57
N ALA A 307 -7.53 -2.55 6.43
CA ALA A 307 -6.74 -1.33 6.30
C ALA A 307 -7.19 -0.25 7.30
N GLY A 308 -8.50 -0.04 7.44
CA GLY A 308 -9.08 0.85 8.45
C GLY A 308 -8.70 0.45 9.88
N ALA A 309 -8.75 -0.84 10.20
CA ALA A 309 -8.32 -1.35 11.51
C ALA A 309 -6.83 -1.12 11.78
N TYR A 310 -5.95 -1.30 10.80
CA TYR A 310 -4.52 -0.97 10.94
C TYR A 310 -4.33 0.52 11.22
N VAL A 311 -5.07 1.39 10.54
CA VAL A 311 -5.01 2.83 10.77
C VAL A 311 -5.45 3.16 12.19
N LEU A 312 -6.61 2.66 12.64
CA LEU A 312 -7.13 2.89 13.99
C LEU A 312 -6.16 2.42 15.07
N ILE A 313 -5.66 1.18 14.97
CA ILE A 313 -4.69 0.63 15.93
C ILE A 313 -3.35 1.37 15.85
N GLY A 314 -2.96 1.85 14.68
CA GLY A 314 -1.70 2.57 14.46
C GLY A 314 -1.71 4.01 14.97
N SER A 315 -2.84 4.70 14.88
CA SER A 315 -3.03 6.07 15.40
C SER A 315 -3.42 6.10 16.88
N GLU A 316 -3.89 4.98 17.44
CA GLU A 316 -4.31 4.93 18.83
C GLU A 316 -3.12 4.93 19.80
N LEU A 317 -3.05 5.95 20.66
CA LEU A 317 -2.00 6.14 21.66
C LEU A 317 -2.41 5.72 23.07
N THR A 318 -3.65 5.27 23.29
CA THR A 318 -4.16 4.90 24.61
C THR A 318 -4.64 3.45 24.69
N ASP A 319 -4.55 2.89 25.89
CA ASP A 319 -5.03 1.53 26.19
C ASP A 319 -6.51 1.49 26.57
N ARG A 320 -7.22 2.62 26.41
CA ARG A 320 -8.64 2.73 26.77
C ARG A 320 -9.49 1.94 25.77
N PRO A 321 -10.59 1.31 26.24
CA PRO A 321 -11.56 0.70 25.34
C PRO A 321 -12.12 1.71 24.35
N HIS A 322 -12.26 1.30 23.10
CA HIS A 322 -12.87 2.11 22.04
C HIS A 322 -14.14 1.47 21.51
N ARG A 323 -15.03 2.28 20.94
CA ARG A 323 -16.31 1.82 20.35
C ARG A 323 -16.13 0.81 19.21
N TRP A 324 -14.97 0.83 18.56
CA TRP A 324 -14.60 -0.07 17.46
C TRP A 324 -13.90 -1.36 17.92
N ASP A 325 -13.49 -1.50 19.19
CA ASP A 325 -12.81 -2.71 19.67
C ASP A 325 -13.59 -4.03 19.39
N PRO A 326 -14.93 -4.08 19.56
CA PRO A 326 -15.71 -5.29 19.24
C PRO A 326 -15.62 -5.72 17.76
N TRP A 327 -15.35 -4.79 16.84
CA TRP A 327 -15.23 -5.10 15.41
C TRP A 327 -13.99 -5.91 15.10
N LEU A 328 -12.91 -5.79 15.88
CA LEU A 328 -11.74 -6.64 15.69
C LEU A 328 -12.08 -8.12 15.89
N SER A 329 -13.02 -8.43 16.80
CA SER A 329 -13.49 -9.79 16.98
C SER A 329 -14.24 -10.28 15.74
N ARG A 330 -15.09 -9.44 15.14
CA ARG A 330 -15.77 -9.76 13.87
C ARG A 330 -14.77 -10.01 12.75
N LEU A 331 -13.81 -9.10 12.54
CA LEU A 331 -12.76 -9.26 11.54
C LEU A 331 -11.98 -10.58 11.70
N ARG A 332 -11.67 -10.98 12.94
CA ARG A 332 -11.05 -12.27 13.23
C ARG A 332 -11.95 -13.44 12.82
N HIS A 333 -13.23 -13.45 13.18
CA HIS A 333 -14.09 -14.62 12.99
C HIS A 333 -14.75 -14.71 11.60
N ASP A 334 -15.12 -13.58 11.00
CA ASP A 334 -15.87 -13.53 9.75
C ASP A 334 -14.98 -13.78 8.52
N PHE A 335 -13.66 -13.52 8.65
CA PHE A 335 -12.68 -13.71 7.57
C PHE A 335 -11.57 -14.69 7.99
N PRO A 336 -11.89 -15.97 8.22
CA PRO A 336 -10.93 -16.96 8.72
C PRO A 336 -9.78 -17.25 7.75
N TRP A 337 -9.96 -16.95 6.46
CA TRP A 337 -8.94 -17.08 5.43
C TRP A 337 -7.83 -16.02 5.54
N MET A 338 -8.04 -14.95 6.31
CA MET A 338 -7.10 -13.84 6.46
C MET A 338 -6.45 -13.85 7.85
N SER A 339 -5.12 -13.75 7.86
CA SER A 339 -4.31 -13.65 9.09
C SER A 339 -4.54 -12.34 9.84
N ASP A 340 -4.69 -11.24 9.09
CA ASP A 340 -4.72 -9.87 9.60
C ASP A 340 -5.79 -9.64 10.68
N GLY A 341 -6.98 -10.24 10.56
CA GLY A 341 -8.04 -10.08 11.56
C GLY A 341 -7.66 -10.63 12.93
N SER A 342 -7.11 -11.84 12.96
CA SER A 342 -6.61 -12.45 14.20
C SER A 342 -5.43 -11.66 14.78
N LEU A 343 -4.53 -11.20 13.90
CA LEU A 343 -3.38 -10.39 14.28
C LEU A 343 -3.79 -9.05 14.91
N LEU A 344 -4.67 -8.29 14.27
CA LEU A 344 -5.15 -6.99 14.76
C LEU A 344 -5.84 -7.13 16.12
N TRP A 345 -6.68 -8.16 16.27
CA TRP A 345 -7.29 -8.50 17.55
C TRP A 345 -6.24 -8.79 18.62
N ALA A 346 -5.24 -9.62 18.29
CA ALA A 346 -4.18 -10.01 19.21
C ALA A 346 -3.33 -8.82 19.65
N MET A 347 -2.91 -7.97 18.71
CA MET A 347 -2.12 -6.77 19.00
C MET A 347 -2.87 -5.81 19.92
N ARG A 348 -4.18 -5.64 19.70
CA ARG A 348 -5.01 -4.79 20.56
C ARG A 348 -5.17 -5.38 21.96
N HIS A 349 -5.35 -6.70 22.08
CA HIS A 349 -5.45 -7.37 23.37
C HIS A 349 -4.12 -7.36 24.13
N LEU A 350 -3.00 -7.55 23.43
CA LEU A 350 -1.67 -7.55 24.03
C LEU A 350 -1.34 -6.18 24.66
N ARG A 351 -1.67 -5.07 23.98
CA ARG A 351 -1.48 -3.72 24.54
C ARG A 351 -2.32 -3.45 25.79
N ARG A 352 -3.50 -4.09 25.87
CA ARG A 352 -4.47 -3.88 26.96
C ARG A 352 -4.41 -4.97 28.04
N ALA A 353 -3.53 -5.96 27.90
CA ALA A 353 -3.45 -7.07 28.82
C ALA A 353 -2.92 -6.61 30.18
N HIS A 354 -3.69 -6.86 31.23
CA HIS A 354 -3.30 -6.61 32.62
C HIS A 354 -3.20 -7.89 33.43
N THR A 355 -3.64 -9.01 32.86
CA THR A 355 -3.63 -10.34 33.47
C THR A 355 -2.95 -11.36 32.55
N GLU A 356 -2.46 -12.45 33.16
CA GLU A 356 -1.86 -13.55 32.40
C GLU A 356 -2.87 -14.21 31.45
N THR A 357 -4.13 -14.28 31.84
CA THR A 357 -5.21 -14.82 30.98
C THR A 357 -5.40 -13.97 29.72
N GLU A 358 -5.39 -12.65 29.84
CA GLU A 358 -5.50 -11.75 28.68
C GLU A 358 -4.25 -11.83 27.79
N ARG A 359 -3.08 -11.92 28.41
CA ARG A 359 -1.80 -12.12 27.72
C ARG A 359 -1.79 -13.43 26.93
N GLN A 360 -2.27 -14.53 27.54
CA GLN A 360 -2.39 -15.83 26.88
C GLN A 360 -3.41 -15.79 25.73
N ALA A 361 -4.54 -15.10 25.91
CA ALA A 361 -5.51 -14.95 24.83
C ALA A 361 -4.92 -14.22 23.61
N ALA A 362 -4.10 -13.19 23.85
CA ALA A 362 -3.38 -12.50 22.79
C ALA A 362 -2.33 -13.41 22.11
N ARG A 363 -1.59 -14.21 22.90
CA ARG A 363 -0.66 -15.22 22.39
C ARG A 363 -1.36 -16.19 21.44
N ASP A 364 -2.47 -16.78 21.87
CA ASP A 364 -3.20 -17.78 21.08
C ASP A 364 -3.73 -17.20 19.76
N ALA A 365 -4.15 -15.93 19.78
CA ALA A 365 -4.57 -15.22 18.57
C ALA A 365 -3.40 -14.87 17.62
N LEU A 366 -2.18 -14.65 18.14
CA LEU A 366 -0.98 -14.50 17.30
C LEU A 366 -0.59 -15.82 16.63
N VAL A 367 -0.69 -16.94 17.36
CA VAL A 367 -0.46 -18.28 16.81
C VAL A 367 -1.50 -18.60 15.74
N GLU A 368 -2.77 -18.32 16.01
CA GLU A 368 -3.84 -18.44 15.02
C GLU A 368 -3.57 -17.56 13.78
N ALA A 369 -3.13 -16.32 13.96
CA ALA A 369 -2.80 -15.44 12.84
C ALA A 369 -1.71 -16.05 11.96
N PHE A 370 -0.65 -16.61 12.56
CA PHE A 370 0.40 -17.30 11.81
C PHE A 370 -0.15 -18.53 11.06
N ASP A 371 -0.99 -19.33 11.70
CA ASP A 371 -1.52 -20.59 11.14
C ASP A 371 -2.53 -20.36 10.00
N ARG A 372 -3.18 -19.20 9.98
CA ARG A 372 -3.98 -18.74 8.83
C ARG A 372 -3.13 -18.37 7.62
N GLY A 373 -1.82 -18.18 7.81
CA GLY A 373 -0.83 -17.93 6.77
C GLY A 373 -0.27 -16.51 6.79
N VAL A 374 0.46 -16.17 5.72
CA VAL A 374 1.11 -14.87 5.54
C VAL A 374 0.06 -13.77 5.45
N PRO A 375 0.18 -12.67 6.21
CA PRO A 375 -0.72 -11.52 6.11
C PRO A 375 -0.88 -10.99 4.67
N VAL A 376 -1.99 -10.32 4.39
CA VAL A 376 -2.20 -9.63 3.12
C VAL A 376 -1.37 -8.35 3.08
N PHE A 377 -1.34 -7.63 4.22
CA PHE A 377 -0.61 -6.38 4.37
C PHE A 377 0.80 -6.63 4.90
N THR A 378 1.78 -5.93 4.34
CA THR A 378 3.17 -6.06 4.80
C THR A 378 3.38 -5.54 6.21
N LEU A 379 2.58 -4.53 6.61
CA LEU A 379 2.51 -4.08 8.00
C LEU A 379 2.10 -5.23 8.93
N GLY A 380 1.19 -6.11 8.49
CA GLY A 380 0.80 -7.30 9.23
C GLY A 380 1.96 -8.23 9.50
N LEU A 381 2.81 -8.50 8.50
CA LEU A 381 4.00 -9.33 8.72
C LEU A 381 4.93 -8.72 9.78
N SER A 382 5.15 -7.41 9.72
CA SER A 382 5.96 -6.69 10.72
C SER A 382 5.33 -6.76 12.13
N ARG A 383 4.01 -6.62 12.23
CA ARG A 383 3.28 -6.70 13.50
C ARG A 383 3.25 -8.11 14.07
N LEU A 384 3.15 -9.13 13.22
CA LEU A 384 3.22 -10.53 13.63
C LEU A 384 4.58 -10.87 14.22
N ILE A 385 5.68 -10.43 13.58
CA ILE A 385 7.04 -10.60 14.10
C ILE A 385 7.18 -9.93 15.47
N HIS A 386 6.69 -8.70 15.61
CA HIS A 386 6.74 -7.99 16.89
C HIS A 386 5.89 -8.70 17.96
N GLY A 387 4.64 -9.05 17.66
CA GLY A 387 3.74 -9.72 18.59
C GLY A 387 4.28 -11.07 19.07
N LEU A 388 4.78 -11.92 18.16
CA LEU A 388 5.38 -13.21 18.53
C LEU A 388 6.65 -13.03 19.38
N SER A 389 7.40 -11.93 19.19
CA SER A 389 8.61 -11.65 19.98
C SER A 389 8.34 -11.28 21.45
N GLU A 390 7.09 -10.96 21.80
CA GLU A 390 6.67 -10.73 23.18
C GLU A 390 6.57 -12.05 23.99
N PHE A 391 6.75 -13.20 23.35
CA PHE A 391 6.70 -14.53 23.96
C PHE A 391 7.99 -15.34 23.72
N PRO A 392 9.17 -14.86 24.18
CA PRO A 392 10.46 -15.49 23.84
C PRO A 392 10.65 -16.87 24.48
N ASP A 393 10.04 -17.11 25.64
CA ASP A 393 10.14 -18.38 26.37
C ASP A 393 9.16 -19.44 25.86
N ASP A 394 8.25 -19.07 24.94
CA ASP A 394 7.31 -19.98 24.31
C ASP A 394 7.95 -20.58 23.04
N PRO A 395 8.29 -21.90 23.05
CA PRO A 395 8.96 -22.52 21.92
C PRO A 395 8.11 -22.52 20.65
N GLU A 396 6.78 -22.51 20.78
CA GLU A 396 5.86 -22.46 19.65
C GLU A 396 5.88 -21.08 18.98
N CYS A 397 5.85 -20.00 19.78
CA CYS A 397 6.00 -18.64 19.27
C CYS A 397 7.39 -18.40 18.68
N ALA A 398 8.44 -18.91 19.33
CA ALA A 398 9.82 -18.79 18.85
C ALA A 398 10.01 -19.45 17.46
N ALA A 399 9.46 -20.64 17.24
CA ALA A 399 9.54 -21.34 15.95
C ALA A 399 8.78 -20.58 14.82
N ARG A 400 7.61 -20.03 15.13
CA ARG A 400 6.83 -19.21 14.18
C ARG A 400 7.51 -17.87 13.89
N LEU A 401 8.10 -17.25 14.90
CA LEU A 401 8.88 -16.02 14.77
C LEU A 401 10.08 -16.21 13.84
N ASP A 402 10.79 -17.33 13.92
CA ASP A 402 11.89 -17.66 13.00
C ASP A 402 11.42 -17.69 11.54
N GLN A 403 10.32 -18.41 11.26
CA GLN A 403 9.75 -18.49 9.92
C GLN A 403 9.29 -17.12 9.40
N ALA A 404 8.60 -16.34 10.24
CA ALA A 404 8.13 -15.01 9.87
C ALA A 404 9.30 -14.06 9.56
N ARG A 405 10.40 -14.11 10.33
CA ARG A 405 11.63 -13.33 10.08
C ARG A 405 12.35 -13.77 8.80
N ARG A 406 12.44 -15.07 8.54
CA ARG A 406 13.04 -15.58 7.30
C ARG A 406 12.27 -15.11 6.07
N LEU A 407 10.93 -15.15 6.13
CA LEU A 407 10.11 -14.67 5.04
C LEU A 407 10.22 -13.15 4.88
N SER A 408 10.31 -12.39 5.97
CA SER A 408 10.41 -10.93 5.88
C SER A 408 11.68 -10.45 5.19
N TRP A 409 12.77 -11.22 5.19
CA TRP A 409 13.96 -10.95 4.36
C TRP A 409 13.71 -11.04 2.85
N ARG A 410 12.60 -11.65 2.45
CA ARG A 410 12.17 -11.80 1.06
C ARG A 410 11.06 -10.84 0.66
N VAL A 411 10.49 -10.10 1.62
CA VAL A 411 9.35 -9.21 1.39
C VAL A 411 9.82 -7.76 1.28
N ASP A 412 9.33 -7.02 0.29
CA ASP A 412 9.55 -5.57 0.23
C ASP A 412 8.66 -4.87 1.27
N THR A 413 9.27 -4.39 2.34
CA THR A 413 8.56 -3.74 3.46
C THR A 413 8.06 -2.34 3.14
N ARG A 414 8.40 -1.80 1.98
CA ARG A 414 7.90 -0.51 1.47
C ARG A 414 6.62 -0.65 0.67
N GLU A 415 6.15 -1.86 0.42
CA GLU A 415 4.87 -2.08 -0.25
C GLU A 415 3.75 -2.25 0.78
N PRO A 416 2.55 -1.69 0.54
CA PRO A 416 1.40 -1.89 1.44
C PRO A 416 0.98 -3.35 1.51
N PHE A 417 1.13 -4.08 0.42
CA PHE A 417 0.76 -5.49 0.29
C PHE A 417 1.99 -6.38 0.18
N VAL A 418 1.87 -7.62 0.64
CA VAL A 418 3.00 -8.55 0.66
C VAL A 418 3.41 -8.91 -0.77
N VAL A 419 4.64 -8.53 -1.12
CA VAL A 419 5.36 -8.92 -2.34
C VAL A 419 6.56 -9.77 -1.93
N VAL A 420 6.54 -11.07 -2.26
CA VAL A 420 7.61 -12.01 -1.92
C VAL A 420 8.53 -12.17 -3.12
N SER A 421 9.82 -11.87 -2.95
CA SER A 421 10.87 -12.19 -3.92
C SER A 421 11.29 -13.65 -3.80
N LEU A 422 11.34 -14.34 -4.94
CA LEU A 422 11.75 -15.74 -5.03
C LEU A 422 13.14 -15.85 -5.65
N HIS A 423 13.85 -16.94 -5.37
CA HIS A 423 15.09 -17.21 -6.09
C HIS A 423 14.81 -17.38 -7.58
N GLY A 424 15.64 -16.73 -8.39
CA GLY A 424 15.65 -16.95 -9.83
C GLY A 424 15.93 -18.40 -10.19
N ARG A 425 15.44 -18.85 -11.35
CA ARG A 425 15.66 -20.21 -11.84
C ARG A 425 17.16 -20.48 -11.96
N SER A 426 17.60 -21.65 -11.50
CA SER A 426 18.89 -22.19 -11.89
C SER A 426 18.86 -22.43 -13.40
N ARG A 427 19.68 -21.70 -14.17
CA ARG A 427 19.79 -21.89 -15.62
C ARG A 427 20.28 -23.29 -15.98
#